data_AF-S0GKZ1-F1
#
_entry.id   AF-S0GKZ1-F1
#
_cell.length_a   1.000
_cell.length_b   1.000
_cell.length_c   1.000
_cell.angle_alpha   90.00
_cell.angle_beta   90.00
_cell.angle_gamma   90.00
#
_symmetry.space_group_name_H-M   'P 1'
#
loop_
_entity.id
_entity.type
_entity.pdbx_description
1 polymer ?
#
loop_
_entity_poly.entity_id
_entity_poly.type
_entity_poly.pdbx_seq_one_letter_code
_entity_poly.pdbx_strand_id
1 'polypeptide(L)'
;MRNRILPLICIFFLGGLLFCNPAKGINPDGLQSRGGLPAFFAKIREKQEVTVVFLGGSITNHRGYRVQITEWMERNYPEIKIHAVNAGIGGTGSDLGVFRTDEDVLLHDPDLVFVEFAVNDSKTDSLLICNSMEGIVRKIKQQDPATDICFLYTLNIGMLDDLKAGKTYRSVRFMENVAGHYGIPSVNFAYDVMDLLNKDQLVFKGEKDKSYPGKVVFTNDGTHPTFDGGHVIYTRTLAAALTELGKQQAGSAAFRMPAPLYPTHYEQAKMYSVDEFVRTGGWQPVTKDDKVYQYFQGDSGKLPVLLSSADPEDSIVVRFKGIRAGLFDVIGPSSGGISVQTDGEGSQYIRRFDVYCGNTNRTSYHLFDTLDNGMHTVIIKPDSRWFDKKEIYSSRPSSVKELSYFDEFNTYIGKILVVGEVVR
;
A
#
# COMPACT_ATOMS: atom_id res chain seq x y z
N MET A 1 54.33 15.89 -52.43
CA MET A 1 52.86 15.66 -52.38
C MET A 1 52.61 14.16 -52.46
N ARG A 2 52.28 13.52 -51.33
CA ARG A 2 52.05 12.08 -51.24
C ARG A 2 50.71 11.88 -50.53
N ASN A 3 49.66 11.60 -51.30
CA ASN A 3 48.33 11.30 -50.78
C ASN A 3 48.36 9.97 -50.02
N ARG A 4 47.94 9.97 -48.75
CA ARG A 4 47.55 8.77 -48.02
C ARG A 4 46.06 8.84 -47.77
N ILE A 5 45.34 7.94 -48.42
CA ILE A 5 43.93 7.64 -48.20
C ILE A 5 43.87 6.79 -46.92
N LEU A 6 43.12 7.25 -45.91
CA LEU A 6 42.74 6.46 -44.74
C LEU A 6 41.36 5.83 -45.02
N PRO A 7 41.14 4.52 -44.79
CA PRO A 7 39.82 3.95 -44.91
C PRO A 7 39.01 4.24 -43.63
N LEU A 8 37.85 4.86 -43.80
CA LEU A 8 36.86 5.05 -42.76
C LEU A 8 36.23 3.68 -42.45
N ILE A 9 36.61 3.06 -41.32
CA ILE A 9 35.96 1.86 -40.81
C ILE A 9 34.63 2.29 -40.20
N CYS A 10 33.54 2.14 -40.97
CA CYS A 10 32.18 2.18 -40.43
C CYS A 10 31.97 0.95 -39.54
N ILE A 11 32.12 1.14 -38.23
CA ILE A 11 31.62 0.21 -37.23
C ILE A 11 30.10 0.31 -37.27
N PHE A 12 29.45 -0.62 -37.97
CA PHE A 12 28.04 -0.90 -37.75
C PHE A 12 27.90 -1.42 -36.32
N PHE A 13 27.49 -0.55 -35.40
CA PHE A 13 26.85 -1.00 -34.18
C PHE A 13 25.56 -1.71 -34.61
N LEU A 14 25.64 -3.04 -34.71
CA LEU A 14 24.48 -3.90 -34.62
C LEU A 14 23.95 -3.74 -33.19
N GLY A 15 23.24 -2.64 -32.95
CA GLY A 15 22.36 -2.50 -31.82
C GLY A 15 21.35 -3.63 -31.95
N GLY A 16 21.52 -4.66 -31.11
CA GLY A 16 20.52 -5.69 -30.92
C GLY A 16 19.23 -5.01 -30.50
N LEU A 17 18.38 -4.73 -31.49
CA LEU A 17 16.96 -4.57 -31.32
C LEU A 17 16.46 -5.89 -30.74
N LEU A 18 16.56 -6.02 -29.42
CA LEU A 18 15.68 -6.87 -28.65
C LEU A 18 14.28 -6.33 -28.94
N PHE A 19 13.65 -6.91 -29.95
CA PHE A 19 12.21 -6.89 -30.09
C PHE A 19 11.65 -7.19 -28.70
N CYS A 20 11.07 -6.19 -28.03
CA CYS A 20 9.96 -6.44 -27.13
C CYS A 20 8.82 -6.93 -28.02
N ASN A 21 8.93 -8.19 -28.45
CA ASN A 21 7.78 -8.98 -28.81
C ASN A 21 6.79 -8.81 -27.65
N PRO A 22 5.52 -8.45 -27.89
CA PRO A 22 4.52 -8.54 -26.84
C PRO A 22 4.67 -9.94 -26.28
N ALA A 23 5.04 -10.03 -24.99
CA ALA A 23 5.43 -11.29 -24.38
C ALA A 23 4.37 -12.33 -24.76
N LYS A 24 4.80 -13.44 -25.36
CA LYS A 24 3.93 -14.59 -25.62
C LYS A 24 3.14 -14.87 -24.35
N GLY A 25 1.83 -14.61 -24.43
CA GLY A 25 0.75 -15.06 -23.57
C GLY A 25 0.92 -14.74 -22.08
N ILE A 26 0.22 -13.71 -21.62
CA ILE A 26 -0.31 -13.75 -20.25
C ILE A 26 -1.13 -15.01 -20.07
N ASN A 27 -1.17 -15.53 -18.85
CA ASN A 27 -2.29 -16.37 -18.47
C ASN A 27 -3.57 -15.50 -18.55
N PRO A 28 -4.49 -15.78 -19.49
CA PRO A 28 -5.67 -14.93 -19.71
C PRO A 28 -6.57 -14.89 -18.49
N ASP A 29 -6.53 -15.92 -17.63
CA ASP A 29 -7.31 -16.00 -16.40
C ASP A 29 -6.84 -14.97 -15.35
N GLY A 30 -5.62 -14.43 -15.51
CA GLY A 30 -5.05 -13.40 -14.65
C GLY A 30 -5.65 -12.00 -14.86
N LEU A 31 -6.39 -11.75 -15.94
CA LEU A 31 -7.04 -10.45 -16.20
C LEU A 31 -8.56 -10.59 -16.13
N GLN A 32 -9.18 -9.84 -15.22
CA GLN A 32 -10.62 -9.59 -15.24
C GLN A 32 -10.86 -8.19 -15.81
N SER A 33 -11.27 -8.11 -17.08
CA SER A 33 -11.35 -6.83 -17.79
C SER A 33 -12.44 -5.87 -17.28
N ARG A 34 -13.61 -6.41 -16.89
CA ARG A 34 -14.77 -5.62 -16.41
C ARG A 34 -15.05 -4.38 -17.27
N GLY A 35 -15.17 -3.20 -16.65
CA GLY A 35 -15.38 -1.92 -17.33
C GLY A 35 -14.12 -1.34 -18.00
N GLY A 36 -12.96 -1.99 -17.85
CA GLY A 36 -11.69 -1.58 -18.44
C GLY A 36 -11.15 -0.28 -17.87
N LEU A 37 -10.29 0.40 -18.66
CA LEU A 37 -9.68 1.70 -18.33
C LEU A 37 -9.98 2.74 -19.43
N PRO A 38 -11.25 3.01 -19.73
CA PRO A 38 -11.65 3.77 -20.92
C PRO A 38 -11.16 5.21 -20.90
N ALA A 39 -11.15 5.88 -19.75
CA ALA A 39 -10.79 7.29 -19.62
C ALA A 39 -9.27 7.47 -19.71
N PHE A 40 -8.51 6.61 -19.03
CA PHE A 40 -7.05 6.57 -19.13
C PHE A 40 -6.63 6.40 -20.59
N PHE A 41 -7.12 5.36 -21.28
CA PHE A 41 -6.74 5.14 -22.69
C PHE A 41 -7.30 6.21 -23.65
N ALA A 42 -8.38 6.91 -23.30
CA ALA A 42 -8.83 8.07 -24.07
C ALA A 42 -7.80 9.20 -24.00
N LYS A 43 -7.32 9.55 -22.80
CA LYS A 43 -6.26 10.55 -22.62
C LYS A 43 -4.96 10.16 -23.34
N ILE A 44 -4.56 8.89 -23.30
CA ILE A 44 -3.43 8.39 -24.09
C ILE A 44 -3.61 8.67 -25.59
N ARG A 45 -4.77 8.31 -26.16
CA ARG A 45 -5.06 8.51 -27.60
C ARG A 45 -5.12 9.99 -28.00
N GLU A 46 -5.59 10.83 -27.08
CA GLU A 46 -5.68 12.28 -27.25
C GLU A 46 -4.34 12.99 -26.95
N LYS A 47 -3.29 12.23 -26.64
CA LYS A 47 -1.94 12.73 -26.33
C LYS A 47 -1.90 13.69 -25.14
N GLN A 48 -2.75 13.45 -24.15
CA GLN A 48 -2.75 14.20 -22.90
C GLN A 48 -1.75 13.59 -21.91
N GLU A 49 -1.14 14.43 -21.08
CA GLU A 49 -0.37 13.95 -19.92
C GLU A 49 -1.29 13.20 -18.97
N VAL A 50 -0.76 12.20 -18.27
CA VAL A 50 -1.52 11.39 -17.32
C VAL A 50 -0.80 11.21 -15.99
N THR A 51 -1.55 11.24 -14.90
CA THR A 51 -1.09 10.92 -13.54
C THR A 51 -1.52 9.51 -13.15
N VAL A 52 -0.55 8.67 -12.80
CA VAL A 52 -0.75 7.29 -12.37
C VAL A 52 -0.32 7.13 -10.92
N VAL A 53 -1.28 6.84 -10.02
CA VAL A 53 -1.01 6.63 -8.60
C VAL A 53 -0.99 5.14 -8.27
N PHE A 54 0.01 4.71 -7.50
CA PHE A 54 0.14 3.34 -7.03
C PHE A 54 -0.10 3.29 -5.51
N LEU A 55 -1.32 2.94 -5.12
CA LEU A 55 -1.75 2.81 -3.73
C LEU A 55 -1.54 1.36 -3.26
N GLY A 56 -0.65 1.14 -2.30
CA GLY A 56 -0.47 -0.21 -1.78
C GLY A 56 0.47 -0.37 -0.59
N GLY A 57 0.89 -1.61 -0.37
CA GLY A 57 1.80 -2.01 0.71
C GLY A 57 3.29 -1.86 0.39
N SER A 58 4.12 -2.70 1.03
CA SER A 58 5.58 -2.68 0.87
C SER A 58 6.05 -3.06 -0.54
N ILE A 59 5.37 -4.01 -1.20
CA ILE A 59 5.67 -4.44 -2.56
C ILE A 59 5.49 -3.28 -3.55
N THR A 60 4.47 -2.46 -3.32
CA THR A 60 4.21 -1.24 -4.10
C THR A 60 5.19 -0.11 -3.78
N ASN A 61 5.60 0.04 -2.52
CA ASN A 61 6.57 1.05 -2.10
C ASN A 61 7.96 0.82 -2.69
N HIS A 62 8.40 -0.43 -2.82
CA HIS A 62 9.70 -0.77 -3.39
C HIS A 62 9.87 -0.25 -4.82
N ARG A 63 11.11 0.08 -5.18
CA ARG A 63 11.48 0.35 -6.57
C ARG A 63 11.47 -0.96 -7.35
N GLY A 64 10.30 -1.39 -7.79
CA GLY A 64 10.08 -2.66 -8.48
C GLY A 64 9.06 -2.52 -9.61
N TYR A 65 8.01 -3.35 -9.58
CA TYR A 65 7.02 -3.43 -10.66
C TYR A 65 6.43 -2.07 -11.04
N ARG A 66 6.19 -1.19 -10.05
CA ARG A 66 5.70 0.18 -10.23
C ARG A 66 6.62 1.02 -11.12
N VAL A 67 7.93 0.96 -10.87
CA VAL A 67 8.92 1.71 -11.65
C VAL A 67 9.02 1.10 -13.05
N GLN A 68 9.14 -0.22 -13.13
CA GLN A 68 9.29 -0.95 -14.38
C GLN A 68 8.07 -0.80 -15.31
N ILE A 69 6.85 -0.78 -14.76
CA ILE A 69 5.62 -0.55 -15.56
C ILE A 69 5.51 0.91 -15.99
N THR A 70 5.98 1.86 -15.18
CA THR A 70 6.05 3.28 -15.59
C THR A 70 6.98 3.44 -16.78
N GLU A 71 8.19 2.88 -16.71
CA GLU A 71 9.13 2.88 -17.84
C GLU A 71 8.55 2.16 -19.08
N TRP A 72 7.76 1.10 -18.88
CA TRP A 72 7.05 0.45 -19.98
C TRP A 72 6.01 1.39 -20.60
N MET A 73 5.21 2.12 -19.80
CA MET A 73 4.24 3.09 -20.31
C MET A 73 4.93 4.22 -21.07
N GLU A 74 6.00 4.80 -20.53
CA GLU A 74 6.79 5.86 -21.19
C GLU A 74 7.36 5.41 -22.54
N ARG A 75 7.84 4.16 -22.63
CA ARG A 75 8.34 3.59 -23.90
C ARG A 75 7.23 3.32 -24.92
N ASN A 76 6.03 2.93 -24.47
CA ASN A 76 4.91 2.60 -25.37
C ASN A 76 4.08 3.83 -25.75
N TYR A 77 4.11 4.89 -24.95
CA TYR A 77 3.42 6.15 -25.18
C TYR A 77 4.41 7.33 -25.17
N PRO A 78 5.40 7.36 -26.08
CA PRO A 78 6.50 8.34 -26.03
C PRO A 78 6.07 9.78 -26.32
N GLU A 79 4.84 9.97 -26.81
CA GLU A 79 4.28 11.29 -27.15
C GLU A 79 3.64 12.00 -25.96
N ILE A 80 3.53 11.35 -24.79
CA ILE A 80 2.92 11.94 -23.60
C ILE A 80 3.85 11.84 -22.39
N LYS A 81 3.59 12.69 -21.39
CA LYS A 81 4.24 12.60 -20.10
C LYS A 81 3.41 11.73 -19.14
N ILE A 82 4.09 10.80 -18.46
CA ILE A 82 3.52 9.96 -17.41
C ILE A 82 4.02 10.47 -16.05
N HIS A 83 3.12 10.91 -15.18
CA HIS A 83 3.45 11.29 -13.80
C HIS A 83 3.13 10.13 -12.87
N ALA A 84 4.15 9.36 -12.47
CA ALA A 84 3.96 8.24 -11.56
C ALA A 84 4.12 8.64 -10.09
N VAL A 85 3.10 8.37 -9.28
CA VAL A 85 3.09 8.67 -7.84
C VAL A 85 3.18 7.39 -7.03
N ASN A 86 4.14 7.34 -6.09
CA ASN A 86 4.26 6.24 -5.14
C ASN A 86 3.42 6.54 -3.88
N ALA A 87 2.29 5.85 -3.74
CA ALA A 87 1.46 5.83 -2.54
C ALA A 87 1.57 4.49 -1.80
N GLY A 88 2.76 3.87 -1.80
CA GLY A 88 3.07 2.66 -1.05
C GLY A 88 3.49 2.95 0.40
N ILE A 89 2.87 2.29 1.38
CA ILE A 89 3.36 2.29 2.78
C ILE A 89 3.55 0.85 3.24
N GLY A 90 4.78 0.51 3.61
CA GLY A 90 5.15 -0.84 4.02
C GLY A 90 4.36 -1.36 5.22
N GLY A 91 3.91 -2.60 5.16
CA GLY A 91 3.20 -3.26 6.27
C GLY A 91 1.77 -2.78 6.52
N THR A 92 1.15 -2.07 5.56
CA THR A 92 -0.21 -1.51 5.71
C THR A 92 -1.20 -2.15 4.75
N GLY A 93 -2.43 -2.38 5.24
CA GLY A 93 -3.53 -2.94 4.45
C GLY A 93 -4.47 -1.88 3.86
N SER A 94 -5.54 -2.34 3.24
CA SER A 94 -6.58 -1.46 2.69
C SER A 94 -7.26 -0.61 3.79
N ASP A 95 -7.28 -1.14 5.00
CA ASP A 95 -7.82 -0.54 6.22
C ASP A 95 -7.07 0.72 6.68
N LEU A 96 -5.79 0.90 6.34
CA LEU A 96 -5.14 2.22 6.41
C LEU A 96 -5.23 2.97 5.07
N GLY A 97 -5.15 2.25 3.95
CA GLY A 97 -5.21 2.78 2.59
C GLY A 97 -6.40 3.72 2.35
N VAL A 98 -7.58 3.36 2.87
CA VAL A 98 -8.81 4.15 2.72
C VAL A 98 -8.78 5.51 3.42
N PHE A 99 -8.14 5.59 4.59
CA PHE A 99 -7.99 6.85 5.33
C PHE A 99 -7.03 7.81 4.60
N ARG A 100 -5.94 7.28 4.04
CA ARG A 100 -4.92 8.10 3.35
C ARG A 100 -5.23 8.34 1.88
N THR A 101 -6.35 7.84 1.37
CA THR A 101 -6.72 8.02 -0.04
C THR A 101 -6.78 9.50 -0.43
N ASP A 102 -7.25 10.38 0.46
CA ASP A 102 -7.36 11.81 0.15
C ASP A 102 -5.97 12.43 -0.05
N GLU A 103 -5.06 12.18 0.90
CA GLU A 103 -3.73 12.79 0.92
C GLU A 103 -2.72 12.13 -0.03
N ASP A 104 -2.81 10.81 -0.21
CA ASP A 104 -1.83 10.04 -0.99
C ASP A 104 -2.29 9.78 -2.43
N VAL A 105 -3.58 9.98 -2.74
CA VAL A 105 -4.15 9.67 -4.05
C VAL A 105 -4.87 10.88 -4.63
N LEU A 106 -5.93 11.37 -3.97
CA LEU A 106 -6.80 12.40 -4.54
C LEU A 106 -6.10 13.76 -4.68
N LEU A 107 -5.14 14.06 -3.80
CA LEU A 107 -4.30 15.26 -3.88
C LEU A 107 -3.54 15.40 -5.22
N HIS A 108 -3.36 14.29 -5.94
CA HIS A 108 -2.60 14.25 -7.19
C HIS A 108 -3.45 14.30 -8.46
N ASP A 109 -4.78 14.46 -8.35
CA ASP A 109 -5.72 14.45 -9.48
C ASP A 109 -5.47 13.28 -10.46
N PRO A 110 -5.57 12.03 -10.00
CA PRO A 110 -5.15 10.87 -10.77
C PRO A 110 -6.05 10.55 -11.97
N ASP A 111 -5.44 10.09 -13.05
CA ASP A 111 -6.13 9.50 -14.20
C ASP A 111 -6.30 7.99 -14.06
N LEU A 112 -5.34 7.36 -13.39
CA LEU A 112 -5.34 5.92 -13.12
C LEU A 112 -4.81 5.66 -11.71
N VAL A 113 -5.54 4.86 -10.93
CA VAL A 113 -5.10 4.38 -9.62
C VAL A 113 -4.98 2.86 -9.64
N PHE A 114 -3.75 2.37 -9.42
CA PHE A 114 -3.52 0.97 -9.08
C PHE A 114 -3.67 0.76 -7.59
N VAL A 115 -4.50 -0.19 -7.17
CA VAL A 115 -4.74 -0.52 -5.75
C VAL A 115 -4.27 -1.94 -5.45
N GLU A 116 -3.35 -2.10 -4.50
CA GLU A 116 -2.65 -3.36 -4.22
C GLU A 116 -2.52 -3.62 -2.71
N PHE A 117 -3.37 -4.51 -2.17
CA PHE A 117 -3.37 -4.85 -0.74
C PHE A 117 -3.54 -6.35 -0.43
N ALA A 118 -3.59 -7.24 -1.43
CA ALA A 118 -3.98 -8.64 -1.22
C ALA A 118 -3.11 -9.39 -0.20
N VAL A 119 -1.79 -9.16 -0.23
CA VAL A 119 -0.85 -9.77 0.73
C VAL A 119 -1.00 -9.15 2.12
N ASN A 120 -1.16 -7.83 2.21
CA ASN A 120 -1.29 -7.11 3.47
C ASN A 120 -2.60 -7.45 4.20
N ASP A 121 -3.67 -7.67 3.44
CA ASP A 121 -4.99 -8.02 3.97
C ASP A 121 -5.17 -9.52 4.24
N SER A 122 -4.12 -10.32 4.09
CA SER A 122 -4.18 -11.79 4.20
C SER A 122 -4.81 -12.28 5.51
N LYS A 123 -4.64 -11.53 6.61
CA LYS A 123 -5.20 -11.84 7.94
C LYS A 123 -6.25 -10.85 8.42
N THR A 124 -6.58 -9.84 7.62
CA THR A 124 -7.57 -8.81 7.98
C THR A 124 -8.98 -9.39 7.96
N ASP A 125 -9.86 -8.91 8.84
CA ASP A 125 -11.27 -9.29 8.83
C ASP A 125 -11.90 -9.04 7.44
N SER A 126 -12.78 -9.94 7.01
CA SER A 126 -13.37 -9.87 5.67
C SER A 126 -14.22 -8.61 5.45
N LEU A 127 -15.00 -8.19 6.45
CA LEU A 127 -15.85 -7.01 6.32
C LEU A 127 -15.00 -5.74 6.35
N LEU A 128 -13.93 -5.72 7.14
CA LEU A 128 -12.98 -4.61 7.13
C LEU A 128 -12.29 -4.45 5.76
N ILE A 129 -11.86 -5.54 5.12
CA ILE A 129 -11.30 -5.50 3.74
C ILE A 129 -12.35 -4.91 2.78
N CYS A 130 -13.56 -5.46 2.82
CA CYS A 130 -14.65 -5.06 1.95
C CYS A 130 -15.00 -3.57 2.12
N ASN A 131 -15.22 -3.11 3.35
CA ASN A 131 -15.56 -1.73 3.66
C ASN A 131 -14.46 -0.75 3.24
N SER A 132 -13.20 -1.14 3.42
CA SER A 132 -12.04 -0.30 3.08
C SER A 132 -11.84 -0.20 1.57
N MET A 133 -11.88 -1.32 0.86
CA MET A 133 -11.75 -1.36 -0.59
C MET A 133 -12.91 -0.66 -1.29
N GLU A 134 -14.14 -0.85 -0.80
CA GLU A 134 -15.30 -0.09 -1.27
C GLU A 134 -15.13 1.41 -0.98
N GLY A 135 -14.67 1.78 0.22
CA GLY A 135 -14.38 3.16 0.56
C GLY A 135 -13.37 3.80 -0.41
N ILE A 136 -12.27 3.12 -0.73
CA ILE A 136 -11.25 3.60 -1.70
C ILE A 136 -11.90 3.87 -3.06
N VAL A 137 -12.65 2.90 -3.60
CA VAL A 137 -13.30 3.04 -4.91
C VAL A 137 -14.27 4.22 -4.92
N ARG A 138 -15.13 4.29 -3.90
CA ARG A 138 -16.16 5.32 -3.82
C ARG A 138 -15.54 6.71 -3.68
N LYS A 139 -14.52 6.88 -2.85
CA LYS A 139 -13.80 8.16 -2.68
C LYS A 139 -13.18 8.65 -3.99
N ILE A 140 -12.47 7.76 -4.71
CA ILE A 140 -11.86 8.09 -5.99
C ILE A 140 -12.93 8.49 -7.01
N LYS A 141 -13.98 7.67 -7.18
CA LYS A 141 -15.04 7.92 -8.16
C LYS A 141 -15.97 9.08 -7.78
N GLN A 142 -16.04 9.46 -6.51
CA GLN A 142 -16.76 10.64 -6.05
C GLN A 142 -15.99 11.92 -6.37
N GLN A 143 -14.66 11.91 -6.24
CA GLN A 143 -13.80 13.02 -6.64
C GLN A 143 -13.83 13.24 -8.15
N ASP A 144 -13.62 12.17 -8.93
CA ASP A 144 -13.74 12.20 -10.38
C ASP A 144 -14.24 10.84 -10.91
N PRO A 145 -15.47 10.77 -11.46
CA PRO A 145 -15.98 9.56 -12.10
C PRO A 145 -15.11 9.06 -13.26
N ALA A 146 -14.29 9.93 -13.87
CA ALA A 146 -13.38 9.61 -14.97
C ALA A 146 -12.02 9.06 -14.50
N THR A 147 -11.64 9.13 -13.22
CA THR A 147 -10.44 8.44 -12.75
C THR A 147 -10.63 6.93 -12.85
N ASP A 148 -9.80 6.26 -13.65
CA ASP A 148 -9.85 4.81 -13.75
C ASP A 148 -9.14 4.14 -12.57
N ILE A 149 -9.59 2.95 -12.20
CA ILE A 149 -9.05 2.18 -11.07
C ILE A 149 -8.74 0.77 -11.58
N CYS A 150 -7.62 0.20 -11.13
CA CYS A 150 -7.31 -1.21 -11.38
C CYS A 150 -6.81 -1.87 -10.11
N PHE A 151 -7.42 -3.00 -9.72
CA PHE A 151 -6.93 -3.79 -8.59
C PHE A 151 -5.79 -4.70 -9.04
N LEU A 152 -4.70 -4.68 -8.29
CA LEU A 152 -3.55 -5.56 -8.51
C LEU A 152 -3.47 -6.56 -7.35
N TYR A 153 -3.26 -7.83 -7.69
CA TYR A 153 -3.08 -8.88 -6.68
C TYR A 153 -1.68 -9.46 -6.75
N THR A 154 -0.86 -9.06 -5.77
CA THR A 154 0.44 -9.68 -5.48
C THR A 154 0.25 -10.96 -4.66
N LEU A 155 1.33 -11.73 -4.50
CA LEU A 155 1.32 -12.97 -3.73
C LEU A 155 2.54 -13.13 -2.83
N ASN A 156 2.38 -13.89 -1.75
CA ASN A 156 3.44 -14.34 -0.87
C ASN A 156 3.42 -15.87 -0.69
N ILE A 157 4.42 -16.41 0.02
CA ILE A 157 4.61 -17.85 0.19
C ILE A 157 3.44 -18.52 0.92
N GLY A 158 2.79 -17.81 1.83
CA GLY A 158 1.65 -18.31 2.60
C GLY A 158 0.38 -18.52 1.77
N MET A 159 0.34 -17.99 0.54
CA MET A 159 -0.78 -18.17 -0.39
C MET A 159 -0.60 -19.40 -1.29
N LEU A 160 0.59 -20.00 -1.34
CA LEU A 160 0.91 -21.02 -2.34
C LEU A 160 0.08 -22.30 -2.20
N ASP A 161 -0.29 -22.71 -0.99
CA ASP A 161 -1.06 -23.95 -0.79
C ASP A 161 -2.47 -23.82 -1.39
N ASP A 162 -3.12 -22.68 -1.18
CA ASP A 162 -4.41 -22.38 -1.83
C ASP A 162 -4.28 -22.30 -3.35
N LEU A 163 -3.25 -21.60 -3.85
CA LEU A 163 -3.01 -21.44 -5.28
C LEU A 163 -2.71 -22.80 -5.97
N LYS A 164 -1.91 -23.66 -5.34
CA LYS A 164 -1.64 -25.03 -5.83
C LYS A 164 -2.89 -25.91 -5.81
N ALA A 165 -3.81 -25.67 -4.89
CA ALA A 165 -5.11 -26.32 -4.84
C ALA A 165 -6.13 -25.71 -5.83
N GLY A 166 -5.72 -24.78 -6.70
CA GLY A 166 -6.60 -24.11 -7.66
C GLY A 166 -7.58 -23.12 -7.03
N LYS A 167 -7.31 -22.65 -5.81
CA LYS A 167 -8.18 -21.72 -5.08
C LYS A 167 -7.67 -20.29 -5.19
N THR A 168 -8.58 -19.35 -5.33
CA THR A 168 -8.29 -17.93 -5.14
C THR A 168 -8.14 -17.63 -3.64
N TYR A 169 -7.06 -16.94 -3.28
CA TYR A 169 -6.78 -16.60 -1.89
C TYR A 169 -7.85 -15.68 -1.28
N ARG A 170 -8.07 -15.76 0.04
CA ARG A 170 -9.23 -15.13 0.70
C ARG A 170 -9.35 -13.63 0.48
N SER A 171 -8.27 -12.87 0.62
CA SER A 171 -8.28 -11.41 0.47
C SER A 171 -8.65 -11.02 -0.97
N VAL A 172 -8.07 -11.72 -1.95
CA VAL A 172 -8.39 -11.52 -3.38
C VAL A 172 -9.88 -11.78 -3.64
N ARG A 173 -10.47 -12.83 -3.06
CA ARG A 173 -11.91 -13.10 -3.22
C ARG A 173 -12.80 -11.96 -2.71
N PHE A 174 -12.47 -11.37 -1.56
CA PHE A 174 -13.24 -10.25 -1.01
C PHE A 174 -13.07 -8.98 -1.85
N MET A 175 -11.84 -8.70 -2.31
CA MET A 175 -11.56 -7.58 -3.20
C MET A 175 -12.28 -7.73 -4.56
N GLU A 176 -12.36 -8.95 -5.10
CA GLU A 176 -13.08 -9.25 -6.34
C GLU A 176 -14.60 -9.04 -6.23
N ASN A 177 -15.21 -9.21 -5.05
CA ASN A 177 -16.61 -8.87 -4.85
C ASN A 177 -16.84 -7.36 -5.03
N VAL A 178 -15.96 -6.54 -4.45
CA VAL A 178 -15.99 -5.07 -4.62
C VAL A 178 -15.71 -4.72 -6.08
N ALA A 179 -14.68 -5.31 -6.69
CA ALA A 179 -14.34 -5.06 -8.09
C ALA A 179 -15.48 -5.40 -9.04
N GLY A 180 -16.16 -6.53 -8.82
CA GLY A 180 -17.34 -6.94 -9.60
C GLY A 180 -18.51 -5.97 -9.48
N HIS A 181 -18.83 -5.53 -8.26
CA HIS A 181 -19.93 -4.58 -8.00
C HIS A 181 -19.73 -3.22 -8.66
N TYR A 182 -18.48 -2.73 -8.65
CA TYR A 182 -18.12 -1.43 -9.22
C TYR A 182 -17.58 -1.50 -10.66
N GLY A 183 -17.52 -2.68 -11.27
CA GLY A 183 -17.00 -2.87 -12.63
C GLY A 183 -15.50 -2.57 -12.78
N ILE A 184 -14.71 -2.66 -11.72
CA ILE A 184 -13.28 -2.32 -11.69
C ILE A 184 -12.44 -3.47 -12.28
N PRO A 185 -11.59 -3.24 -13.29
CA PRO A 185 -10.68 -4.26 -13.78
C PRO A 185 -9.69 -4.72 -12.71
N SER A 186 -9.27 -5.98 -12.77
CA SER A 186 -8.23 -6.49 -11.89
C SER A 186 -7.22 -7.38 -12.61
N VAL A 187 -5.98 -7.36 -12.11
CA VAL A 187 -4.85 -8.16 -12.61
C VAL A 187 -4.27 -8.97 -11.46
N ASN A 188 -4.34 -10.29 -11.58
CA ASN A 188 -3.80 -11.23 -10.63
C ASN A 188 -2.46 -11.79 -11.08
N PHE A 189 -1.37 -11.35 -10.45
CA PHE A 189 -0.02 -11.77 -10.80
C PHE A 189 0.27 -13.23 -10.45
N ALA A 190 -0.55 -13.85 -9.59
CA ALA A 190 -0.34 -15.23 -9.17
C ALA A 190 -0.37 -16.21 -10.34
N TYR A 191 -1.16 -15.96 -11.38
CA TYR A 191 -1.30 -16.90 -12.50
C TYR A 191 0.02 -17.09 -13.26
N ASP A 192 0.67 -16.01 -13.66
CA ASP A 192 1.97 -16.09 -14.35
C ASP A 192 3.08 -16.64 -13.45
N VAL A 193 3.05 -16.33 -12.14
CA VAL A 193 4.01 -16.87 -11.18
C VAL A 193 3.81 -18.37 -11.01
N MET A 194 2.56 -18.83 -10.90
CA MET A 194 2.22 -20.25 -10.77
C MET A 194 2.53 -21.02 -12.06
N ASP A 195 2.34 -20.43 -13.23
CA ASP A 195 2.71 -21.05 -14.50
C ASP A 195 4.22 -21.31 -14.58
N LEU A 196 5.05 -20.36 -14.15
CA LEU A 196 6.50 -20.54 -14.09
C LEU A 196 6.91 -21.55 -13.00
N LEU A 197 6.22 -21.55 -11.86
CA LEU A 197 6.46 -22.51 -10.78
C LEU A 197 6.13 -23.94 -11.23
N ASN A 198 4.99 -24.15 -11.90
CA ASN A 198 4.54 -25.45 -12.40
C ASN A 198 5.42 -25.99 -13.53
N LYS A 199 6.07 -25.11 -14.30
CA LYS A 199 7.05 -25.46 -15.34
C LYS A 199 8.47 -25.66 -14.80
N ASP A 200 8.66 -25.59 -13.48
CA ASP A 200 9.97 -25.65 -12.82
C ASP A 200 10.97 -24.57 -13.30
N GLN A 201 10.46 -23.43 -13.78
CA GLN A 201 11.24 -22.28 -14.27
C GLN A 201 11.48 -21.21 -13.19
N LEU A 202 10.89 -21.39 -12.01
CA LEU A 202 10.91 -20.44 -10.91
C LEU A 202 11.08 -21.16 -9.58
N VAL A 203 11.87 -20.57 -8.69
CA VAL A 203 11.92 -20.91 -7.27
C VAL A 203 11.28 -19.77 -6.49
N PHE A 204 10.25 -20.09 -5.71
CA PHE A 204 9.45 -19.05 -5.06
C PHE A 204 10.24 -18.28 -4.01
N LYS A 205 10.96 -19.00 -3.14
CA LYS A 205 11.84 -18.42 -2.13
C LYS A 205 13.26 -18.97 -2.31
N GLY A 206 14.17 -18.09 -2.69
CA GLY A 206 15.59 -18.41 -2.75
C GLY A 206 16.16 -18.63 -1.35
N GLU A 207 16.99 -19.65 -1.20
CA GLU A 207 17.81 -19.85 -0.01
C GLU A 207 19.07 -18.99 -0.14
N LYS A 208 19.54 -18.48 1.00
CA LYS A 208 20.79 -17.71 1.06
C LYS A 208 21.95 -18.59 0.57
N ASP A 209 22.86 -18.01 -0.22
CA ASP A 209 24.09 -18.64 -0.73
C ASP A 209 23.85 -19.83 -1.68
N LYS A 210 22.62 -20.05 -2.14
CA LYS A 210 22.26 -21.10 -3.12
C LYS A 210 22.05 -20.51 -4.51
N SER A 211 22.67 -21.12 -5.52
CA SER A 211 22.48 -20.77 -6.93
C SER A 211 21.34 -21.59 -7.53
N TYR A 212 20.56 -20.96 -8.42
CA TYR A 212 19.45 -21.59 -9.14
C TYR A 212 19.61 -21.39 -10.66
N PRO A 213 20.57 -22.09 -11.32
CA PRO A 213 20.82 -21.90 -12.74
C PRO A 213 19.57 -22.17 -13.59
N GLY A 214 19.25 -21.22 -14.49
CA GLY A 214 18.10 -21.34 -15.39
C GLY A 214 16.73 -21.12 -14.74
N LYS A 215 16.65 -20.77 -13.46
CA LYS A 215 15.40 -20.48 -12.76
C LYS A 215 15.36 -19.04 -12.24
N VAL A 216 14.18 -18.45 -12.26
CA VAL A 216 13.94 -17.15 -11.62
C VAL A 216 13.80 -17.36 -10.12
N VAL A 217 14.55 -16.60 -9.32
CA VAL A 217 14.30 -16.50 -7.87
C VAL A 217 13.25 -15.41 -7.66
N PHE A 218 12.06 -15.80 -7.22
CA PHE A 218 10.93 -14.87 -7.11
C PHE A 218 11.07 -13.94 -5.91
N THR A 219 11.34 -14.48 -4.72
CA THR A 219 11.58 -13.72 -3.47
C THR A 219 12.80 -14.29 -2.73
N ASN A 220 13.38 -13.50 -1.81
CA ASN A 220 14.40 -14.01 -0.87
C ASN A 220 13.84 -14.27 0.54
N ASP A 221 12.71 -13.65 0.88
CA ASP A 221 12.10 -13.75 2.20
C ASP A 221 10.74 -14.47 2.20
N GLY A 222 10.21 -14.81 1.02
CA GLY A 222 8.89 -15.40 0.84
C GLY A 222 7.77 -14.37 0.65
N THR A 223 8.06 -13.07 0.62
CA THR A 223 7.05 -12.00 0.50
C THR A 223 7.43 -10.95 -0.55
N HIS A 224 8.62 -10.36 -0.46
CA HIS A 224 9.03 -9.26 -1.32
C HIS A 224 9.70 -9.80 -2.60
N PRO A 225 9.17 -9.49 -3.79
CA PRO A 225 9.76 -9.94 -5.05
C PRO A 225 11.18 -9.38 -5.24
N THR A 226 12.05 -10.16 -5.87
CA THR A 226 13.37 -9.69 -6.31
C THR A 226 13.22 -8.68 -7.45
N PHE A 227 14.12 -7.69 -7.52
CA PHE A 227 14.07 -6.63 -8.53
C PHE A 227 14.17 -7.19 -9.96
N ASP A 228 15.17 -8.04 -10.21
CA ASP A 228 15.46 -8.61 -11.54
C ASP A 228 14.71 -9.92 -11.84
N GLY A 229 13.87 -10.38 -10.91
CA GLY A 229 13.13 -11.65 -11.03
C GLY A 229 11.64 -11.47 -10.82
N GLY A 230 11.21 -11.49 -9.55
CA GLY A 230 9.78 -11.49 -9.24
C GLY A 230 9.04 -10.22 -9.68
N HIS A 231 9.65 -9.04 -9.55
CA HIS A 231 9.07 -7.81 -10.05
C HIS A 231 8.97 -7.78 -11.58
N VAL A 232 9.92 -8.39 -12.30
CA VAL A 232 9.88 -8.49 -13.77
C VAL A 232 8.66 -9.30 -14.23
N ILE A 233 8.31 -10.36 -13.49
CA ILE A 233 7.11 -11.16 -13.79
C ILE A 233 5.86 -10.30 -13.62
N TYR A 234 5.72 -9.59 -12.49
CA TYR A 234 4.60 -8.68 -12.25
C TYR A 234 4.47 -7.62 -13.35
N THR A 235 5.57 -6.98 -13.72
CA THR A 235 5.61 -5.98 -14.81
C THR A 235 5.14 -6.57 -16.13
N ARG A 236 5.62 -7.76 -16.49
CA ARG A 236 5.23 -8.43 -17.74
C ARG A 236 3.74 -8.74 -17.76
N THR A 237 3.20 -9.29 -16.67
CA THR A 237 1.76 -9.58 -16.55
C THR A 237 0.95 -8.29 -16.68
N LEU A 238 1.33 -7.23 -15.97
CA LEU A 238 0.63 -5.94 -16.01
C LEU A 238 0.72 -5.26 -17.38
N ALA A 239 1.89 -5.26 -18.02
CA ALA A 239 2.09 -4.69 -19.35
C ALA A 239 1.19 -5.35 -20.40
N ALA A 240 1.11 -6.68 -20.37
CA ALA A 240 0.24 -7.42 -21.27
C ALA A 240 -1.25 -7.22 -20.94
N ALA A 241 -1.62 -7.15 -19.66
CA ALA A 241 -2.98 -6.79 -19.26
C ALA A 241 -3.38 -5.38 -19.76
N LEU A 242 -2.52 -4.38 -19.59
CA LEU A 242 -2.74 -3.02 -20.11
C LEU A 242 -2.83 -3.01 -21.64
N THR A 243 -2.02 -3.83 -22.32
CA THR A 243 -2.11 -4.00 -23.78
C THR A 243 -3.49 -4.53 -24.19
N GLU A 244 -4.03 -5.52 -23.49
CA GLU A 244 -5.37 -6.06 -23.79
C GLU A 244 -6.48 -5.05 -23.47
N LEU A 245 -6.40 -4.39 -22.32
CA LEU A 245 -7.37 -3.35 -21.92
C LEU A 245 -7.38 -2.18 -22.91
N GLY A 246 -6.22 -1.80 -23.46
CA GLY A 246 -6.10 -0.73 -24.45
C GLY A 246 -6.71 -1.05 -25.82
N LYS A 247 -6.98 -2.33 -26.13
CA LYS A 247 -7.68 -2.74 -27.36
C LYS A 247 -9.20 -2.55 -27.27
N GLN A 248 -9.74 -2.47 -26.05
CA GLN A 248 -11.17 -2.32 -25.86
C GLN A 248 -11.61 -0.95 -26.39
N GLN A 249 -12.64 -0.92 -27.23
CA GLN A 249 -13.24 0.34 -27.65
C GLN A 249 -13.81 1.03 -26.42
N ALA A 250 -13.62 2.34 -26.33
CA ALA A 250 -14.21 3.13 -25.25
C ALA A 250 -15.73 2.94 -25.26
N GLY A 251 -16.25 2.21 -24.27
CA GLY A 251 -17.69 2.21 -24.00
C GLY A 251 -18.08 3.64 -23.62
N SER A 252 -19.05 4.23 -24.32
CA SER A 252 -19.42 5.64 -24.12
C SER A 252 -20.28 5.89 -22.88
N ALA A 253 -20.47 4.88 -22.01
CA ALA A 253 -21.28 5.03 -20.82
C ALA A 253 -20.42 5.63 -19.71
N ALA A 254 -20.73 6.88 -19.32
CA ALA A 254 -20.14 7.50 -18.14
C ALA A 254 -20.33 6.60 -16.91
N PHE A 255 -19.29 6.49 -16.08
CA PHE A 255 -19.39 5.72 -14.84
C PHE A 255 -20.52 6.27 -13.97
N ARG A 256 -21.47 5.40 -13.61
CA ARG A 256 -22.53 5.72 -12.66
C ARG A 256 -22.28 4.94 -11.38
N MET A 257 -22.02 5.66 -10.29
CA MET A 257 -21.80 5.05 -8.98
C MET A 257 -23.02 4.21 -8.56
N PRO A 258 -22.87 2.89 -8.33
CA PRO A 258 -23.95 2.08 -7.78
C PRO A 258 -24.19 2.41 -6.31
N ALA A 259 -25.31 1.90 -5.77
CA ALA A 259 -25.53 1.91 -4.32
C ALA A 259 -24.38 1.17 -3.61
N PRO A 260 -24.02 1.55 -2.37
CA PRO A 260 -23.01 0.83 -1.61
C PRO A 260 -23.37 -0.66 -1.49
N LEU A 261 -22.37 -1.53 -1.67
CA LEU A 261 -22.44 -2.97 -1.46
C LEU A 261 -22.50 -3.29 0.04
N TYR A 262 -21.75 -2.56 0.86
CA TYR A 262 -21.71 -2.73 2.30
C TYR A 262 -22.24 -1.47 3.01
N PRO A 263 -23.26 -1.56 3.89
CA PRO A 263 -23.81 -0.39 4.59
C PRO A 263 -22.81 0.36 5.48
N THR A 264 -21.75 -0.32 5.93
CA THR A 264 -20.70 0.23 6.81
C THR A 264 -19.42 0.58 6.05
N HIS A 265 -19.51 0.82 4.74
CA HIS A 265 -18.39 1.20 3.88
C HIS A 265 -17.61 2.42 4.39
N TYR A 266 -16.32 2.49 4.07
CA TYR A 266 -15.41 3.52 4.61
C TYR A 266 -15.24 4.71 3.66
N GLU A 267 -16.29 5.09 2.92
CA GLU A 267 -16.23 6.25 2.00
C GLU A 267 -15.95 7.56 2.76
N GLN A 268 -16.42 7.66 4.01
CA GLN A 268 -16.20 8.82 4.88
C GLN A 268 -14.94 8.70 5.76
N ALA A 269 -14.04 7.74 5.49
CA ALA A 269 -12.78 7.63 6.22
C ALA A 269 -11.89 8.83 5.94
N LYS A 270 -11.34 9.48 6.97
CA LYS A 270 -10.46 10.65 6.85
C LYS A 270 -9.34 10.60 7.88
N MET A 271 -8.21 11.24 7.54
CA MET A 271 -7.15 11.53 8.50
C MET A 271 -7.22 13.00 8.91
N TYR A 272 -6.98 13.25 10.19
CA TYR A 272 -6.90 14.59 10.76
C TYR A 272 -5.58 14.71 11.51
N SER A 273 -4.91 15.86 11.42
CA SER A 273 -3.71 16.10 12.19
C SER A 273 -4.04 16.12 13.68
N VAL A 274 -3.16 15.54 14.51
CA VAL A 274 -3.42 15.41 15.95
C VAL A 274 -3.52 16.77 16.66
N ASP A 275 -2.89 17.81 16.11
CA ASP A 275 -2.93 19.17 16.66
C ASP A 275 -4.26 19.89 16.47
N GLU A 276 -5.16 19.35 15.64
CA GLU A 276 -6.54 19.83 15.47
C GLU A 276 -7.46 19.47 16.64
N PHE A 277 -7.02 18.60 17.56
CA PHE A 277 -7.85 18.08 18.65
C PHE A 277 -7.56 18.73 20.00
N VAL A 278 -8.59 18.73 20.85
CA VAL A 278 -8.48 19.16 22.25
C VAL A 278 -7.56 18.20 22.99
N ARG A 279 -6.57 18.76 23.67
CA ARG A 279 -5.52 18.05 24.40
C ARG A 279 -5.43 18.57 25.83
N THR A 280 -5.23 17.67 26.79
CA THR A 280 -4.86 18.05 28.16
C THR A 280 -3.35 17.91 28.37
N GLY A 281 -2.84 18.72 29.29
CA GLY A 281 -1.47 18.63 29.80
C GLY A 281 -0.38 18.92 28.77
N GLY A 282 0.69 18.14 28.80
CA GLY A 282 2.04 18.54 28.35
C GLY A 282 2.52 17.93 27.04
N TRP A 283 1.64 17.48 26.13
CA TRP A 283 2.05 16.89 24.83
C TRP A 283 3.10 17.74 24.12
N GLN A 284 4.29 17.18 23.90
CA GLN A 284 5.40 17.87 23.29
C GLN A 284 5.47 17.60 21.78
N PRO A 285 5.75 18.61 20.95
CA PRO A 285 6.03 18.38 19.55
C PRO A 285 7.37 17.66 19.40
N VAL A 286 7.40 16.66 18.52
CA VAL A 286 8.61 15.90 18.21
C VAL A 286 9.25 16.48 16.96
N THR A 287 10.43 17.09 17.12
CA THR A 287 11.16 17.73 16.02
C THR A 287 11.97 16.71 15.22
N LYS A 288 12.38 17.04 13.99
CA LYS A 288 13.15 16.13 13.13
C LYS A 288 14.54 15.76 13.69
N ASP A 289 15.07 16.52 14.64
CA ASP A 289 16.32 16.22 15.33
C ASP A 289 16.16 15.17 16.44
N ASP A 290 14.92 14.90 16.86
CA ASP A 290 14.59 13.88 17.85
C ASP A 290 15.04 12.50 17.37
N LYS A 291 15.50 11.68 18.32
CA LYS A 291 16.00 10.34 18.07
C LYS A 291 14.95 9.40 17.46
N VAL A 292 13.66 9.70 17.63
CA VAL A 292 12.58 8.98 16.95
C VAL A 292 12.79 8.99 15.43
N TYR A 293 13.32 10.07 14.87
CA TYR A 293 13.58 10.22 13.44
C TYR A 293 14.96 9.70 13.00
N GLN A 294 15.95 9.64 13.90
CA GLN A 294 17.31 9.17 13.58
C GLN A 294 17.36 7.69 13.14
N TYR A 295 16.40 6.87 13.60
CA TYR A 295 16.28 5.44 13.26
C TYR A 295 14.92 5.09 12.65
N PHE A 296 14.34 6.02 11.89
CA PHE A 296 13.02 5.83 11.29
C PHE A 296 13.07 4.95 10.04
N GLN A 297 12.33 3.85 10.03
CA GLN A 297 12.03 3.07 8.84
C GLN A 297 10.72 3.55 8.21
N GLY A 298 10.77 3.88 6.93
CA GLY A 298 9.61 4.35 6.16
C GLY A 298 9.64 5.85 5.90
N ASP A 299 8.50 6.40 5.51
CA ASP A 299 8.37 7.80 5.13
C ASP A 299 7.87 8.64 6.30
N SER A 300 8.80 9.30 7.01
CA SER A 300 8.48 10.22 8.10
C SER A 300 7.76 11.50 7.65
N GLY A 301 7.69 11.76 6.34
CA GLY A 301 6.91 12.86 5.76
C GLY A 301 5.40 12.64 5.88
N LYS A 302 4.96 11.39 6.10
CA LYS A 302 3.54 11.05 6.31
C LYS A 302 2.97 11.53 7.65
N LEU A 303 3.84 11.94 8.57
CA LEU A 303 3.49 12.51 9.88
C LEU A 303 4.21 13.87 10.04
N PRO A 304 3.71 14.93 9.37
CA PRO A 304 4.32 16.26 9.44
C PRO A 304 4.23 16.86 10.85
N VAL A 305 3.17 16.50 11.58
CA VAL A 305 3.00 16.78 13.01
C VAL A 305 3.10 15.45 13.75
N LEU A 306 3.91 15.43 14.81
CA LEU A 306 4.03 14.31 15.73
C LEU A 306 4.10 14.85 17.15
N LEU A 307 3.22 14.37 18.02
CA LEU A 307 3.23 14.72 19.44
C LEU A 307 3.67 13.51 20.26
N SER A 308 4.36 13.77 21.37
CA SER A 308 4.72 12.75 22.35
C SER A 308 4.27 13.11 23.76
N SER A 309 3.94 12.08 24.53
CA SER A 309 3.77 12.15 25.99
C SER A 309 3.97 10.77 26.63
N ALA A 310 4.42 10.75 27.87
CA ALA A 310 4.45 9.56 28.73
C ALA A 310 3.61 9.74 30.01
N ASP A 311 2.97 10.90 30.18
CA ASP A 311 2.19 11.24 31.36
C ASP A 311 0.78 10.65 31.23
N PRO A 312 0.34 9.73 32.12
CA PRO A 312 -1.00 9.16 32.06
C PRO A 312 -2.11 10.17 32.39
N GLU A 313 -1.81 11.39 32.84
CA GLU A 313 -2.79 12.46 33.02
C GLU A 313 -3.04 13.26 31.73
N ASP A 314 -2.17 13.14 30.73
CA ASP A 314 -2.37 13.71 29.41
C ASP A 314 -3.46 12.95 28.63
N SER A 315 -4.18 13.66 27.76
CA SER A 315 -5.22 13.07 26.92
C SER A 315 -5.42 13.82 25.61
N ILE A 316 -5.91 13.11 24.60
CA ILE A 316 -6.49 13.67 23.38
C ILE A 316 -7.97 13.26 23.35
N VAL A 317 -8.86 14.23 23.13
CA VAL A 317 -10.30 13.99 23.06
C VAL A 317 -10.76 14.13 21.61
N VAL A 318 -11.32 13.04 21.08
CA VAL A 318 -11.85 12.94 19.72
C VAL A 318 -13.37 12.84 19.81
N ARG A 319 -14.08 13.87 19.35
CA ARG A 319 -15.54 13.84 19.21
C ARG A 319 -15.89 13.73 17.74
N PHE A 320 -16.76 12.79 17.39
CA PHE A 320 -17.13 12.59 15.99
C PHE A 320 -18.52 11.98 15.86
N LYS A 321 -19.12 12.17 14.69
CA LYS A 321 -20.30 11.43 14.23
C LYS A 321 -19.86 10.40 13.21
N GLY A 322 -20.05 9.12 13.48
CA GLY A 322 -19.61 8.06 12.57
C GLY A 322 -19.57 6.70 13.25
N ILE A 323 -18.75 5.79 12.72
CA ILE A 323 -18.74 4.38 13.13
C ILE A 323 -17.38 3.91 13.66
N ARG A 324 -16.32 4.71 13.54
CA ARG A 324 -14.98 4.28 13.93
C ARG A 324 -14.02 5.45 14.11
N ALA A 325 -13.15 5.33 15.09
CA ALA A 325 -11.95 6.15 15.24
C ALA A 325 -10.69 5.27 15.31
N GLY A 326 -9.54 5.91 15.25
CA GLY A 326 -8.23 5.28 15.35
C GLY A 326 -7.12 6.31 15.34
N LEU A 327 -5.89 5.86 15.19
CA LEU A 327 -4.70 6.70 15.14
C LEU A 327 -3.71 6.19 14.11
N PHE A 328 -2.91 7.11 13.59
CA PHE A 328 -1.71 6.85 12.81
C PHE A 328 -0.53 7.52 13.53
N ASP A 329 0.46 6.70 13.88
CA ASP A 329 1.48 7.03 14.86
C ASP A 329 2.86 6.44 14.54
N VAL A 330 3.75 6.51 15.52
CA VAL A 330 5.09 5.94 15.46
C VAL A 330 5.27 4.96 16.61
N ILE A 331 5.80 3.78 16.29
CA ILE A 331 6.21 2.78 17.29
C ILE A 331 7.67 2.41 17.12
N GLY A 332 8.36 2.15 18.24
CA GLY A 332 9.78 1.85 18.26
C GLY A 332 10.32 1.59 19.67
N PRO A 333 11.64 1.64 19.87
CA PRO A 333 12.30 1.20 21.11
C PRO A 333 11.75 1.88 22.38
N SER A 334 11.44 3.17 22.31
CA SER A 334 10.93 3.98 23.43
C SER A 334 9.42 3.90 23.63
N SER A 335 8.69 3.20 22.76
CA SER A 335 7.22 3.24 22.77
C SER A 335 6.62 2.43 23.91
N GLY A 336 5.61 3.00 24.57
CA GLY A 336 4.81 2.36 25.60
C GLY A 336 3.52 1.76 25.04
N GLY A 337 2.40 2.10 25.66
CA GLY A 337 1.07 1.85 25.13
C GLY A 337 0.16 3.05 25.29
N ILE A 338 -1.09 2.87 24.92
CA ILE A 338 -2.17 3.84 25.12
C ILE A 338 -3.33 3.17 25.84
N SER A 339 -4.11 3.99 26.53
CA SER A 339 -5.42 3.63 27.04
C SER A 339 -6.48 4.39 26.25
N VAL A 340 -7.48 3.68 25.76
CA VAL A 340 -8.56 4.24 24.93
C VAL A 340 -9.89 4.00 25.64
N GLN A 341 -10.59 5.09 25.92
CA GLN A 341 -11.95 5.06 26.47
C GLN A 341 -12.92 5.58 25.42
N THR A 342 -14.02 4.84 25.19
CA THR A 342 -15.09 5.23 24.27
C THR A 342 -16.37 5.45 25.06
N ASP A 343 -17.04 6.58 24.83
CA ASP A 343 -18.37 6.93 25.39
C ASP A 343 -18.50 6.77 26.92
N GLY A 344 -17.40 6.97 27.64
CA GLY A 344 -17.36 6.86 29.10
C GLY A 344 -17.37 5.42 29.63
N GLU A 345 -17.27 4.41 28.75
CA GLU A 345 -17.16 3.01 29.13
C GLU A 345 -15.76 2.65 29.67
N GLY A 346 -15.47 1.36 29.84
CA GLY A 346 -14.16 0.88 30.28
C GLY A 346 -13.05 1.26 29.29
N SER A 347 -11.83 1.41 29.82
CA SER A 347 -10.67 1.74 29.00
C SER A 347 -9.94 0.50 28.50
N GLN A 348 -9.64 0.43 27.20
CA GLN A 348 -8.85 -0.63 26.58
C GLN A 348 -7.37 -0.22 26.51
N TYR A 349 -6.49 -1.10 26.99
CA TYR A 349 -5.04 -0.95 26.79
C TYR A 349 -4.61 -1.48 25.43
N ILE A 350 -3.84 -0.68 24.69
CA ILE A 350 -3.26 -1.05 23.40
C ILE A 350 -1.75 -0.82 23.48
N ARG A 351 -0.97 -1.90 23.42
CA ARG A 351 0.48 -1.81 23.37
C ARG A 351 0.93 -1.24 22.03
N ARG A 352 1.82 -0.24 22.06
CA ARG A 352 2.43 0.38 20.88
C ARG A 352 3.88 -0.06 20.73
N PHE A 353 4.12 -1.37 20.87
CA PHE A 353 5.42 -2.02 20.76
C PHE A 353 5.26 -3.47 20.30
N ASP A 354 6.13 -3.92 19.41
CA ASP A 354 6.20 -5.31 18.95
C ASP A 354 7.63 -5.77 18.65
N VAL A 355 7.74 -6.99 18.11
CA VAL A 355 9.01 -7.66 17.81
C VAL A 355 9.89 -6.91 16.79
N TYR A 356 9.36 -5.91 16.09
CA TYR A 356 10.07 -5.11 15.10
C TYR A 356 10.51 -3.74 15.65
N CYS A 357 10.18 -3.42 16.90
CA CYS A 357 10.50 -2.16 17.56
C CYS A 357 11.90 -2.13 18.20
N GLY A 358 12.77 -3.13 18.01
CA GLY A 358 13.98 -3.23 18.84
C GLY A 358 15.14 -2.32 18.45
N ASN A 359 15.24 -1.87 17.20
CA ASN A 359 16.34 -0.99 16.77
C ASN A 359 15.91 0.13 15.82
N THR A 360 14.61 0.26 15.52
CA THR A 360 14.08 1.28 14.63
C THR A 360 12.68 1.71 15.02
N ASN A 361 12.40 2.98 14.77
CA ASN A 361 11.06 3.54 14.79
C ASN A 361 10.42 3.34 13.42
N ARG A 362 9.09 3.25 13.36
CA ARG A 362 8.36 3.19 12.10
C ARG A 362 6.95 3.74 12.26
N THR A 363 6.35 4.14 11.15
CA THR A 363 4.91 4.41 11.14
C THR A 363 4.13 3.15 11.55
N SER A 364 3.06 3.36 12.31
CA SER A 364 2.08 2.33 12.64
C SER A 364 0.71 2.97 12.74
N TYR A 365 -0.32 2.14 12.89
CA TYR A 365 -1.68 2.60 13.12
C TYR A 365 -2.40 1.64 14.05
N HIS A 366 -3.55 2.09 14.55
CA HIS A 366 -4.51 1.24 15.20
C HIS A 366 -5.91 1.78 14.95
N LEU A 367 -6.82 0.91 14.52
CA LEU A 367 -8.24 1.21 14.48
C LEU A 367 -8.87 0.70 15.77
N PHE A 368 -9.64 1.54 16.43
CA PHE A 368 -10.41 1.13 17.59
C PHE A 368 -11.63 0.32 17.16
N ASP A 369 -12.36 -0.20 18.14
CA ASP A 369 -13.56 -1.01 17.90
C ASP A 369 -14.57 -0.29 17.01
N THR A 370 -15.30 -1.07 16.21
CA THR A 370 -16.43 -0.54 15.44
C THR A 370 -17.53 -0.13 16.40
N LEU A 371 -18.12 1.03 16.15
CA LEU A 371 -19.25 1.58 16.87
C LEU A 371 -20.49 1.58 15.97
N ASP A 372 -21.66 1.69 16.57
CA ASP A 372 -22.88 2.03 15.84
C ASP A 372 -22.72 3.41 15.19
N ASN A 373 -23.49 3.70 14.15
CA ASN A 373 -23.44 5.03 13.55
C ASN A 373 -24.11 6.05 14.47
N GLY A 374 -23.32 6.92 15.10
CA GLY A 374 -23.81 7.84 16.09
C GLY A 374 -22.81 8.91 16.46
N MET A 375 -23.14 9.68 17.50
CA MET A 375 -22.23 10.63 18.14
C MET A 375 -21.39 9.88 19.16
N HIS A 376 -20.07 10.01 19.07
CA HIS A 376 -19.13 9.33 19.94
C HIS A 376 -18.08 10.29 20.50
N THR A 377 -17.57 9.97 21.69
CA THR A 377 -16.39 10.59 22.29
C THR A 377 -15.37 9.50 22.61
N VAL A 378 -14.17 9.63 22.02
CA VAL A 378 -13.02 8.77 22.31
C VAL A 378 -11.94 9.59 23.02
N ILE A 379 -11.47 9.09 24.16
CA ILE A 379 -10.40 9.68 24.94
C ILE A 379 -9.18 8.76 24.85
N ILE A 380 -8.08 9.29 24.34
CA ILE A 380 -6.81 8.57 24.18
C ILE A 380 -5.82 9.14 25.20
N LYS A 381 -5.26 8.28 26.06
CA LYS A 381 -4.26 8.66 27.06
C LYS A 381 -2.98 7.84 26.89
N PRO A 382 -1.79 8.40 27.15
CA PRO A 382 -0.59 7.60 27.32
C PRO A 382 -0.80 6.56 28.42
N ASP A 383 -0.36 5.32 28.18
CA ASP A 383 -0.35 4.26 29.18
C ASP A 383 1.06 3.69 29.28
N SER A 384 1.76 4.11 30.34
CA SER A 384 3.14 3.77 30.63
C SER A 384 3.28 2.48 31.44
N ARG A 385 2.24 1.63 31.49
CA ARG A 385 2.34 0.35 32.17
C ARG A 385 3.51 -0.46 31.62
N TRP A 386 4.27 -1.04 32.55
CA TRP A 386 5.46 -1.78 32.23
C TRP A 386 5.15 -3.09 31.48
N PHE A 387 6.00 -3.44 30.52
CA PHE A 387 6.08 -4.75 29.88
C PHE A 387 7.51 -5.04 29.44
N ASP A 388 7.89 -6.32 29.38
CA ASP A 388 9.25 -6.72 29.01
C ASP A 388 9.49 -6.60 27.50
N LYS A 389 10.03 -5.45 27.08
CA LYS A 389 10.43 -5.20 25.69
C LYS A 389 11.53 -6.16 25.21
N LYS A 390 12.44 -6.58 26.10
CA LYS A 390 13.54 -7.51 25.75
C LYS A 390 12.99 -8.90 25.47
N GLU A 391 12.06 -9.36 26.28
CA GLU A 391 11.36 -10.64 26.07
C GLU A 391 10.63 -10.64 24.72
N ILE A 392 9.82 -9.62 24.44
CA ILE A 392 9.08 -9.50 23.17
C ILE A 392 10.05 -9.50 21.99
N TYR A 393 11.12 -8.71 22.08
CA TYR A 393 12.10 -8.58 21.01
C TYR A 393 13.00 -9.81 20.81
N SER A 394 13.21 -10.63 21.85
CA SER A 394 14.11 -11.80 21.81
C SER A 394 13.77 -12.82 20.70
N SER A 395 12.52 -12.82 20.22
CA SER A 395 12.07 -13.62 19.08
C SER A 395 12.67 -13.22 17.73
N ARG A 396 13.31 -12.03 17.63
CA ARG A 396 14.01 -11.52 16.44
C ARG A 396 15.26 -10.73 16.84
N PRO A 397 16.37 -11.38 17.21
CA PRO A 397 17.59 -10.68 17.59
C PRO A 397 18.28 -10.08 16.35
N SER A 398 17.83 -8.92 15.88
CA SER A 398 18.68 -8.02 15.11
C SER A 398 19.50 -7.14 16.07
N SER A 399 20.64 -6.65 15.61
CA SER A 399 21.58 -5.86 16.40
C SER A 399 20.91 -4.65 17.07
N VAL A 400 20.59 -4.77 18.36
CA VAL A 400 20.16 -3.63 19.17
C VAL A 400 21.39 -2.77 19.40
N LYS A 401 21.37 -1.57 18.84
CA LYS A 401 22.50 -0.64 18.95
C LYS A 401 22.52 0.08 20.30
N GLU A 402 21.35 0.27 20.92
CA GLU A 402 21.20 0.99 22.19
C GLU A 402 19.94 0.48 22.93
N LEU A 403 20.12 -0.18 24.07
CA LEU A 403 19.04 -0.79 24.87
C LEU A 403 18.38 0.18 25.87
N SER A 404 18.95 1.37 26.10
CA SER A 404 18.45 2.36 27.07
C SER A 404 17.03 2.83 26.74
N TYR A 405 16.64 2.90 25.47
CA TYR A 405 15.26 3.26 25.08
C TYR A 405 14.22 2.27 25.59
N PHE A 406 14.59 1.03 25.91
CA PHE A 406 13.62 0.07 26.42
C PHE A 406 13.12 0.44 27.81
N ASP A 407 13.80 1.37 28.50
CA ASP A 407 13.38 1.88 29.80
C ASP A 407 12.34 3.02 29.67
N GLU A 408 12.12 3.56 28.47
CA GLU A 408 11.13 4.61 28.18
C GLU A 408 9.77 4.01 27.77
N PHE A 409 8.66 4.73 28.01
CA PHE A 409 7.30 4.28 27.67
C PHE A 409 6.48 5.43 27.04
N ASN A 410 7.05 6.06 26.02
CA ASN A 410 6.44 7.20 25.34
C ASN A 410 5.28 6.75 24.43
N THR A 411 4.25 7.58 24.35
CA THR A 411 3.23 7.53 23.30
C THR A 411 3.57 8.58 22.26
N TYR A 412 3.52 8.21 20.99
CA TYR A 412 3.62 9.13 19.87
C TYR A 412 2.30 9.10 19.10
N ILE A 413 1.77 10.24 18.67
CA ILE A 413 0.56 10.30 17.82
C ILE A 413 0.76 11.42 16.81
N GLY A 414 0.51 11.15 15.53
CA GLY A 414 0.60 12.17 14.49
C GLY A 414 -0.73 12.48 13.81
N LYS A 415 -1.59 11.48 13.61
CA LYS A 415 -2.94 11.70 13.05
C LYS A 415 -4.01 10.88 13.78
N ILE A 416 -5.22 11.42 13.77
CA ILE A 416 -6.44 10.74 14.17
C ILE A 416 -7.17 10.24 12.92
N LEU A 417 -7.59 8.99 12.95
CA LEU A 417 -8.34 8.33 11.88
C LEU A 417 -9.81 8.32 12.27
N VAL A 418 -10.71 8.73 11.38
CA VAL A 418 -12.17 8.71 11.64
C VAL A 418 -12.91 8.23 10.41
N VAL A 419 -13.85 7.30 10.59
CA VAL A 419 -14.88 6.99 9.58
C VAL A 419 -16.14 7.75 9.96
N GLY A 420 -16.31 8.93 9.34
CA GLY A 420 -17.35 9.91 9.68
C GLY A 420 -16.79 11.33 9.76
N GLU A 421 -17.43 12.18 10.56
CA GLU A 421 -17.15 13.61 10.66
C GLU A 421 -16.75 14.00 12.09
N VAL A 422 -15.61 14.67 12.23
CA VAL A 422 -15.17 15.24 13.52
C VAL A 422 -16.07 16.40 13.90
N VAL A 423 -16.49 16.44 15.17
CA VAL A 423 -17.31 17.51 15.74
C VAL A 423 -16.38 18.36 16.62
N ARG A 424 -16.12 19.58 16.16
CA ARG A 424 -15.20 20.52 16.80
C ARG A 424 -15.90 21.38 17.84
#